data_AF-A0A401MEL4-F1
#
_entry.id   AF-A0A401MEL4-F1
#
_cell.length_a   1.000
_cell.length_b   1.000
_cell.length_c   1.000
_cell.angle_alpha   90.00
_cell.angle_beta   90.00
_cell.angle_gamma   90.00
#
_symmetry.space_group_name_H-M   'P 1'
#
loop_
_entity.id
_entity.type
_entity.pdbx_description
1 polymer ?
#
loop_
_entity_poly.entity_id
_entity_poly.type
_entity_poly.pdbx_seq_one_letter_code
_entity_poly.pdbx_strand_id
1 'polypeptide(L)' 'MAEVASVMRVSKMTVYRLVHSGHLPAIRVGRSFRVPENAVHEYLRESYVGVETA' A
#
# COMPACT_ATOMS: atom_id res chain seq x y z
N MET A 1 -3.48 7.76 -4.43
CA MET A 1 -2.13 7.18 -4.62
C MET A 1 -1.03 7.90 -3.86
N ALA A 2 -0.96 9.23 -3.92
CA ALA A 2 0.11 9.97 -3.23
C ALA A 2 0.13 9.75 -1.71
N GLU A 3 -1.03 9.79 -1.06
CA GLU A 3 -1.18 9.59 0.39
C GLU A 3 -0.67 8.21 0.86
N VAL A 4 -1.15 7.14 0.22
CA VAL A 4 -0.70 5.76 0.50
C VAL A 4 0.81 5.62 0.32
N ALA A 5 1.37 6.23 -0.73
CA ALA A 5 2.82 6.22 -0.97
C ALA A 5 3.59 6.92 0.16
N SER A 6 3.04 8.02 0.69
CA SER A 6 3.61 8.72 1.84
C SER A 6 3.58 7.88 3.11
N VAL A 7 2.44 7.24 3.41
CA VAL A 7 2.29 6.37 4.61
C VAL A 7 3.23 5.19 4.55
N MET A 8 3.28 4.51 3.40
CA MET A 8 4.13 3.33 3.20
C MET A 8 5.61 3.66 2.95
N ARG A 9 5.97 4.94 2.81
CA ARG A 9 7.32 5.42 2.47
C ARG A 9 7.89 4.79 1.18
N VAL A 10 7.04 4.63 0.17
CA VAL A 10 7.42 4.09 -1.14
C VAL A 10 7.08 5.05 -2.27
N SER A 11 7.60 4.80 -3.47
CA SER A 11 7.21 5.57 -4.65
C SER A 11 5.74 5.32 -5.05
N LYS A 12 5.09 6.31 -5.68
CA LYS A 12 3.74 6.14 -6.26
C LYS A 12 3.66 4.95 -7.22
N MET A 13 4.75 4.68 -7.94
CA MET A 13 4.83 3.54 -8.86
C MET A 13 4.80 2.21 -8.12
N THR A 14 5.40 2.13 -6.93
CA THR A 14 5.34 0.92 -6.10
C THR A 14 3.91 0.66 -5.64
N VAL A 15 3.22 1.69 -5.13
CA VAL A 15 1.80 1.57 -4.79
C VAL A 15 0.96 1.16 -6.00
N TYR A 16 1.20 1.80 -7.15
CA TYR A 16 0.51 1.44 -8.40
C TYR A 16 0.70 -0.04 -8.74
N ARG A 17 1.94 -0.55 -8.71
CA ARG A 17 2.22 -1.97 -8.98
C ARG A 17 1.51 -2.89 -8.01
N LEU A 18 1.56 -2.61 -6.71
CA LEU A 18 0.91 -3.43 -5.68
C LEU A 18 -0.61 -3.50 -5.88
N VAL A 19 -1.23 -2.39 -6.26
CA VAL A 19 -2.66 -2.35 -6.57
C VAL A 19 -2.97 -3.16 -7.83
N HIS A 20 -2.17 -3.02 -8.89
CA HIS A 20 -2.43 -3.71 -10.16
C HIS A 20 -2.05 -5.21 -10.13
N SER A 21 -1.16 -5.62 -9.23
CA SER A 21 -0.83 -7.03 -8.99
C SER A 21 -1.78 -7.70 -8.01
N GLY A 22 -2.68 -6.95 -7.36
CA GLY A 22 -3.62 -7.47 -6.36
C GLY A 22 -3.02 -7.67 -4.96
N HIS A 23 -1.74 -7.33 -4.76
CA HIS A 23 -1.10 -7.41 -3.44
C HIS A 23 -1.57 -6.34 -2.46
N LEU A 24 -2.11 -5.23 -2.94
CA LEU A 24 -2.73 -4.20 -2.10
C LEU A 24 -4.19 -3.99 -2.52
N PRO A 25 -5.16 -4.40 -1.68
CA PRO A 25 -6.59 -4.21 -1.97
C PRO A 25 -6.92 -2.75 -2.26
N ALA A 26 -7.61 -2.50 -3.38
CA ALA A 26 -8.01 -1.16 -3.77
C ALA A 26 -9.34 -1.16 -4.54
N ILE A 27 -10.08 -0.06 -4.40
CA ILE A 27 -11.37 0.16 -5.06
C ILE A 27 -11.21 1.30 -6.06
N ARG A 28 -11.76 1.14 -7.26
CA ARG A 28 -11.80 2.20 -8.28
C ARG A 28 -12.96 3.16 -7.97
N VAL A 29 -12.64 4.42 -7.74
CA VAL A 29 -13.62 5.50 -7.56
C VAL A 29 -13.38 6.54 -8.64
N GLY A 30 -14.23 6.50 -9.68
CA GLY A 30 -14.05 7.28 -10.89
C GLY A 30 -12.70 6.99 -11.57
N ARG A 31 -11.87 8.03 -11.73
CA ARG A 31 -10.54 7.92 -12.36
C ARG A 31 -9.41 7.60 -11.38
N SER A 32 -9.70 7.49 -10.09
CA SER A 32 -8.71 7.23 -9.04
C SER A 32 -8.96 5.88 -8.39
N PHE A 33 -7.94 5.30 -7.76
CA PHE A 33 -8.20 4.24 -6.77
C PHE A 33 -8.10 4.76 -5.35
N ARG A 34 -8.84 4.10 -4.48
CA ARG A 34 -8.86 4.26 -3.02
C ARG A 34 -8.38 2.96 -2.40
N VAL A 35 -7.48 3.07 -1.44
CA VAL A 35 -6.98 1.93 -0.67
C VAL A 35 -7.57 2.08 0.72
N PRO A 36 -8.30 1.08 1.24
CA PRO A 36 -8.76 1.10 2.62
C PRO A 36 -7.59 1.23 3.59
N GLU A 37 -7.75 2.03 4.65
CA GLU A 37 -6.68 2.26 5.63
C GLU A 37 -6.22 0.97 6.32
N ASN A 38 -7.17 0.09 6.67
CA ASN A 38 -6.87 -1.22 7.25
C ASN A 38 -6.00 -2.07 6.32
N ALA A 39 -6.23 -2.04 5.00
CA ALA A 39 -5.44 -2.79 4.03
C ALA A 39 -4.00 -2.27 3.95
N VAL A 40 -3.78 -0.96 4.11
CA VAL A 40 -2.41 -0.39 4.20
C VAL A 40 -1.72 -0.89 5.47
N HIS A 41 -2.40 -0.83 6.62
CA HIS A 41 -1.84 -1.28 7.89
C HIS A 41 -1.59 -2.79 7.94
N GLU A 42 -2.47 -3.59 7.36
CA GLU A 42 -2.32 -5.04 7.22
C GLU A 42 -1.12 -5.37 6.34
N TYR A 43 -1.04 -4.78 5.15
CA TYR A 43 0.12 -4.95 4.27
C TYR A 43 1.43 -4.55 4.96
N LEU A 44 1.45 -3.42 5.69
CA LEU A 44 2.63 -3.00 6.44
C LEU A 44 2.98 -4.02 7.53
N ARG A 45 2.00 -4.52 8.29
CA ARG A 45 2.21 -5.55 9.32
C ARG A 45 2.77 -6.84 8.73
N GLU A 46 2.23 -7.31 7.61
CA GLU A 46 2.68 -8.53 6.92
C GLU A 46 4.04 -8.38 6.26
N SER A 47 4.35 -7.20 5.71
CA SER A 47 5.65 -6.92 5.06
C SER A 47 6.76 -6.61 6.06
N TYR A 48 6.43 -6.25 7.31
CA TYR A 48 7.39 -6.02 8.39
C TYR A 48 7.78 -7.33 9.08
N VAL A 49 8.46 -8.22 8.36
CA VAL A 49 9.11 -9.43 8.93
C VAL A 49 10.61 -9.19 9.19
N GLY A 50 11.09 -7.94 9.11
CA GLY A 50 12.52 -7.66 9.20
C GLY A 50 12.88 -6.26 9.66
N VAL A 51 12.54 -5.90 10.91
CA VAL A 51 13.39 -5.08 11.79
C VAL A 51 13.10 -5.47 13.25
N GLU A 52 13.37 -6.73 13.61
CA GLU A 52 13.86 -7.03 14.96
C GLU A 52 15.36 -7.24 14.81
N THR A 53 16.10 -6.14 14.92
CA THR A 53 17.56 -6.18 15.06
C THR A 53 17.89 -5.40 16.31
N ALA A 54 18.18 -6.17 17.36
CA ALA A 54 19.06 -5.91 18.50
C ALA A 54 18.90 -4.59 19.27
#